data_AF-A0AA39CGH7-F1
#
_entry.id   AF-A0AA39CGH7-F1
#
_cell.length_a   1.000
_cell.length_b   1.000
_cell.length_c   1.000
_cell.angle_alpha   90.00
_cell.angle_beta   90.00
_cell.angle_gamma   90.00
#
_symmetry.space_group_name_H-M   'P 1'
#
loop_
_entity.id
_entity.type
_entity.pdbx_description
1 polymer ?
#
loop_
_entity_poly.entity_id
_entity_poly.type
_entity_poly.pdbx_seq_one_letter_code
_entity_poly.pdbx_strand_id
1 'polypeptide(L)'
;MAEIVDVDYLVIGTGAMGMAFADTLVSDSQKTIAMVDRYARPGGHWTIAYPHVRLHQPSIGYGVNSRGFDGENKLDTHGWNKGLLELASGPEVCGYFIAVMHQTLIPSGRVKYYPKHEYTGDGNFKSLMTGKTYRVSEKTKIVDATYHKTEVPAMRPPPYESTPDVKVITPNQLSALARPYNHYTIVGVGKTGLDACLWLIGSGVSPSKLTLVVPRDAWYIDRYKFQPGEHFRIANARNFTVSNACVMDATSPEDLFHRLEATGQLMRLSPDHEPTFYRCATVTELELSAIREIGTFIRKGRIRRITPGTVYCERGTYTPEPDNLYIDCSANSVPKRPPVPVFDDKRITLQPVRYCQQVFSAAFIAHIEAAYPVDDEKLKNTLTSPVPHPEFATDWLRLNLQTYRNALIWSQYPKTQAWLAAARLDWLTEILPKVPEGASEEEKGAFMQKLGAELMALVAKLEALMKMLPKDDGALEDVQLNAML
;
A
#
# COMPACT_ATOMS: atom_id res chain seq x y z
N MET A 1 -9.56 -38.11 9.51
CA MET A 1 -8.75 -38.04 8.28
C MET A 1 -9.03 -36.71 7.60
N ALA A 2 -8.01 -36.06 7.02
CA ALA A 2 -8.21 -34.79 6.33
C ALA A 2 -8.92 -34.99 4.98
N GLU A 3 -9.89 -34.13 4.66
CA GLU A 3 -10.55 -34.14 3.35
C GLU A 3 -9.61 -33.56 2.28
N ILE A 4 -9.49 -34.26 1.15
CA ILE A 4 -8.64 -33.82 0.04
C ILE A 4 -9.39 -32.81 -0.83
N VAL A 5 -8.78 -31.65 -1.05
CA VAL A 5 -9.27 -30.61 -1.96
C VAL A 5 -8.37 -30.57 -3.19
N ASP A 6 -8.79 -31.23 -4.28
CA ASP A 6 -8.04 -31.22 -5.54
C ASP A 6 -8.30 -29.90 -6.30
N VAL A 7 -7.24 -29.09 -6.40
CA VAL A 7 -7.18 -27.80 -7.10
C VAL A 7 -5.75 -27.54 -7.60
N ASP A 8 -5.58 -26.68 -8.60
CA ASP A 8 -4.25 -26.27 -9.07
C ASP A 8 -3.54 -25.36 -8.06
N TYR A 9 -4.29 -24.45 -7.41
CA TYR A 9 -3.74 -23.45 -6.48
C TYR A 9 -4.50 -23.39 -5.15
N LEU A 10 -3.75 -23.20 -4.06
CA LEU A 10 -4.24 -22.82 -2.75
C LEU A 10 -3.83 -21.37 -2.45
N VAL A 11 -4.77 -20.43 -2.39
CA VAL A 11 -4.51 -19.04 -2.01
C VAL A 11 -4.79 -18.84 -0.53
N ILE A 12 -3.77 -18.42 0.22
CA ILE A 12 -3.84 -18.16 1.65
C ILE A 12 -4.16 -16.68 1.88
N GLY A 13 -5.35 -16.41 2.40
CA GLY A 13 -5.88 -15.07 2.66
C GLY A 13 -6.71 -14.53 1.49
N THR A 14 -7.93 -14.08 1.78
CA THR A 14 -8.83 -13.40 0.84
C THR A 14 -8.87 -11.90 1.08
N GLY A 15 -7.73 -11.33 1.48
CA GLY A 15 -7.45 -9.90 1.40
C GLY A 15 -7.19 -9.44 -0.04
N ALA A 16 -6.94 -8.15 -0.22
CA ALA A 16 -6.89 -7.53 -1.55
C ALA A 16 -5.90 -8.19 -2.54
N MET A 17 -4.70 -8.56 -2.08
CA MET A 17 -3.72 -9.26 -2.94
C MET A 17 -4.20 -10.65 -3.35
N GLY A 18 -4.70 -11.45 -2.41
CA GLY A 18 -5.23 -12.80 -2.72
C GLY A 18 -6.42 -12.75 -3.68
N MET A 19 -7.29 -11.75 -3.50
CA MET A 19 -8.42 -11.49 -4.41
C MET A 19 -7.94 -11.11 -5.82
N ALA A 20 -7.00 -10.17 -5.94
CA ALA A 20 -6.48 -9.71 -7.23
C ALA A 20 -5.71 -10.80 -8.00
N PHE A 21 -4.95 -11.64 -7.28
CA PHE A 21 -4.27 -12.80 -7.85
C PHE A 21 -5.30 -13.81 -8.39
N ALA A 22 -6.27 -14.21 -7.57
CA ALA A 22 -7.27 -15.20 -7.95
C ALA A 22 -8.13 -14.71 -9.13
N ASP A 23 -8.52 -13.44 -9.13
CA ASP A 23 -9.28 -12.81 -10.22
C ASP A 23 -8.53 -12.84 -11.55
N THR A 24 -7.26 -12.46 -11.54
CA THR A 24 -6.43 -12.45 -12.75
C THR A 24 -6.16 -13.87 -13.22
N LEU A 25 -5.87 -14.81 -12.32
CA LEU A 25 -5.63 -16.21 -12.69
C LEU A 25 -6.90 -16.88 -13.25
N VAL A 26 -8.08 -16.54 -12.73
CA VAL A 26 -9.37 -16.94 -13.30
C VAL A 26 -9.52 -16.37 -14.71
N SER A 27 -9.18 -15.10 -14.93
CA SER A 27 -9.33 -14.45 -16.24
C SER A 27 -8.34 -14.98 -17.29
N ASP A 28 -7.08 -15.18 -16.90
CA ASP A 28 -5.96 -15.45 -17.80
C ASP A 28 -5.68 -16.95 -18.00
N SER A 29 -6.40 -17.84 -17.30
CA SER A 29 -6.17 -19.29 -17.38
C SER A 29 -7.44 -20.11 -17.14
N GLN A 30 -7.34 -21.44 -17.30
CA GLN A 30 -8.41 -22.40 -16.94
C GLN A 30 -8.16 -23.11 -15.60
N LYS A 31 -7.30 -22.54 -14.74
CA LYS A 31 -6.87 -23.16 -13.49
C LYS A 31 -7.94 -23.09 -12.39
N THR A 32 -7.89 -24.04 -11.48
CA THR A 32 -8.78 -24.16 -10.31
C THR A 32 -8.10 -23.68 -9.03
N ILE A 33 -8.87 -23.06 -8.14
CA ILE A 33 -8.34 -22.34 -6.97
C ILE A 33 -9.16 -22.72 -5.73
N ALA A 34 -8.49 -23.05 -4.63
CA ALA A 34 -9.05 -23.00 -3.29
C ALA A 34 -8.56 -21.73 -2.60
N MET A 35 -9.47 -20.95 -2.01
CA MET A 35 -9.13 -19.74 -1.26
C MET A 35 -9.52 -19.92 0.21
N VAL A 36 -8.56 -19.74 1.11
CA VAL A 36 -8.72 -19.97 2.56
C VAL A 36 -8.55 -18.65 3.32
N ASP A 37 -9.48 -18.31 4.20
CA ASP A 37 -9.34 -17.15 5.09
C ASP A 37 -9.93 -17.44 6.48
N ARG A 38 -9.26 -16.94 7.52
CA ARG A 38 -9.70 -17.04 8.92
C ARG A 38 -10.87 -16.12 9.23
N TYR A 39 -11.08 -15.09 8.42
CA TYR A 39 -12.21 -14.17 8.54
C TYR A 39 -13.47 -14.75 7.89
N ALA A 40 -14.62 -14.20 8.25
CA ALA A 40 -15.92 -14.68 7.81
C ALA A 40 -16.29 -14.27 6.38
N ARG A 41 -15.56 -13.31 5.81
CA ARG A 41 -15.83 -12.71 4.50
C ARG A 41 -14.51 -12.23 3.85
N PRO A 42 -14.46 -12.08 2.52
CA PRO A 42 -13.29 -11.50 1.86
C PRO A 42 -13.10 -10.03 2.22
N GLY A 43 -11.90 -9.52 1.96
CA GLY A 43 -11.47 -8.15 2.26
C GLY A 43 -10.31 -8.07 3.26
N GLY A 44 -9.92 -9.18 3.91
CA GLY A 44 -8.77 -9.20 4.81
C GLY A 44 -8.90 -8.16 5.94
N HIS A 45 -7.91 -7.28 6.09
CA HIS A 45 -7.87 -6.30 7.18
C HIS A 45 -9.04 -5.28 7.14
N TRP A 46 -9.61 -5.01 5.97
CA TRP A 46 -10.78 -4.12 5.82
C TRP A 46 -11.97 -4.59 6.66
N THR A 47 -12.06 -5.90 6.93
CA THR A 47 -13.13 -6.46 7.76
C THR A 47 -13.03 -6.09 9.24
N ILE A 48 -11.86 -5.60 9.68
CA ILE A 48 -11.52 -5.25 11.08
C ILE A 48 -11.15 -3.77 11.23
N ALA A 49 -10.90 -3.05 10.13
CA ALA A 49 -10.51 -1.64 10.14
C ALA A 49 -11.59 -0.73 10.74
N TYR A 50 -11.20 0.49 11.11
CA TYR A 50 -12.08 1.46 11.74
C TYR A 50 -13.18 1.95 10.77
N PRO A 51 -14.40 2.25 11.25
CA PRO A 51 -15.55 2.49 10.37
C PRO A 51 -15.41 3.66 9.38
N HIS A 52 -14.58 4.65 9.70
CA HIS A 52 -14.36 5.84 8.88
C HIS A 52 -13.11 5.75 7.98
N VAL A 53 -12.46 4.58 7.89
CA VAL A 53 -11.34 4.37 6.97
C VAL A 53 -11.81 4.54 5.53
N ARG A 54 -10.95 5.14 4.70
CA ARG A 54 -11.10 5.21 3.25
C ARG A 54 -9.80 4.78 2.59
N LEU A 55 -9.87 4.41 1.31
CA LEU A 55 -8.68 4.29 0.48
C LEU A 55 -7.89 5.60 0.52
N HIS A 56 -6.58 5.49 0.32
CA HIS A 56 -5.69 6.64 0.29
C HIS A 56 -5.39 7.07 -1.16
N GLN A 57 -5.55 6.14 -2.09
CA GLN A 57 -5.46 6.38 -3.53
C GLN A 57 -6.85 6.23 -4.17
N PRO A 58 -7.08 6.85 -5.35
CA PRO A 58 -8.30 6.66 -6.11
C PRO A 58 -8.68 5.19 -6.30
N SER A 59 -9.98 4.87 -6.21
CA SER A 59 -10.46 3.47 -6.26
C SER A 59 -10.13 2.74 -7.56
N ILE A 60 -9.91 3.46 -8.66
CA ILE A 60 -9.43 2.90 -9.94
C ILE A 60 -8.09 2.16 -9.82
N GLY A 61 -7.22 2.55 -8.89
CA GLY A 61 -5.98 1.83 -8.61
C GLY A 61 -6.14 0.65 -7.63
N TYR A 62 -7.35 0.34 -7.16
CA TYR A 62 -7.59 -0.66 -6.11
C TYR A 62 -8.57 -1.76 -6.53
N GLY A 63 -8.53 -2.93 -5.89
CA GLY A 63 -9.45 -4.04 -6.15
C GLY A 63 -8.88 -5.12 -7.07
N VAL A 64 -9.64 -5.53 -8.08
CA VAL A 64 -9.31 -6.59 -9.05
C VAL A 64 -9.44 -6.10 -10.49
N ASN A 65 -8.91 -6.82 -11.48
CA ASN A 65 -8.93 -6.37 -12.89
C ASN A 65 -10.32 -6.52 -13.52
N SER A 66 -11.04 -7.59 -13.21
CA SER A 66 -12.33 -7.91 -13.84
C SER A 66 -13.48 -6.97 -13.48
N ARG A 67 -13.34 -6.16 -12.42
CA ARG A 67 -14.43 -5.34 -11.87
C ARG A 67 -13.92 -4.05 -11.23
N GLY A 68 -14.47 -2.90 -11.64
CA GLY A 68 -14.26 -1.60 -10.98
C GLY A 68 -15.18 -1.38 -9.78
N PHE A 69 -14.88 -0.35 -8.98
CA PHE A 69 -15.77 0.08 -7.88
C PHE A 69 -17.01 0.80 -8.41
N ASP A 70 -18.12 0.71 -7.67
CA ASP A 70 -19.31 1.51 -7.97
C ASP A 70 -19.00 2.98 -7.71
N GLY A 71 -19.06 3.82 -8.76
CA GLY A 71 -18.71 5.24 -8.65
C GLY A 71 -17.23 5.55 -8.89
N GLU A 72 -16.43 4.56 -9.28
CA GLU A 72 -15.07 4.76 -9.77
C GLU A 72 -15.03 5.87 -10.86
N ASN A 73 -13.96 6.65 -10.88
CA ASN A 73 -13.76 7.83 -11.75
C ASN A 73 -14.65 9.05 -11.47
N LYS A 74 -15.48 9.04 -10.43
CA LYS A 74 -16.20 10.25 -10.00
C LYS A 74 -15.30 11.16 -9.17
N LEU A 75 -15.50 12.46 -9.33
CA LEU A 75 -14.85 13.48 -8.49
C LEU A 75 -15.67 13.72 -7.22
N ASP A 76 -14.99 13.78 -6.08
CA ASP A 76 -15.60 14.24 -4.84
C ASP A 76 -15.94 15.73 -4.94
N THR A 77 -17.17 16.10 -4.58
CA THR A 77 -17.65 17.49 -4.65
C THR A 77 -17.54 18.24 -3.31
N HIS A 78 -17.22 17.53 -2.23
CA HIS A 78 -17.16 18.04 -0.86
C HIS A 78 -16.11 17.31 -0.02
N GLY A 79 -15.88 17.82 1.20
CA GLY A 79 -14.93 17.23 2.15
C GLY A 79 -13.46 17.43 1.76
N TRP A 80 -12.58 16.71 2.45
CA TRP A 80 -11.13 16.89 2.38
C TRP A 80 -10.49 16.48 1.04
N ASN A 81 -11.23 15.72 0.22
CA ASN A 81 -10.82 15.21 -1.08
C ASN A 81 -11.48 15.94 -2.26
N LYS A 82 -12.18 17.06 -2.01
CA LYS A 82 -12.93 17.80 -3.02
C LYS A 82 -12.08 18.12 -4.25
N GLY A 83 -12.62 17.81 -5.43
CA GLY A 83 -11.98 18.04 -6.73
C GLY A 83 -11.05 16.92 -7.18
N LEU A 84 -10.89 15.85 -6.39
CA LEU A 84 -10.12 14.66 -6.73
C LEU A 84 -11.04 13.46 -6.94
N LEU A 85 -10.51 12.39 -7.54
CA LEU A 85 -11.22 11.12 -7.68
C LEU A 85 -11.58 10.54 -6.32
N GLU A 86 -12.74 9.88 -6.27
CA GLU A 86 -13.29 9.30 -5.05
C GLU A 86 -12.37 8.25 -4.40
N LEU A 87 -12.52 8.14 -3.09
CA LEU A 87 -11.81 7.20 -2.23
C LEU A 87 -12.82 6.29 -1.53
N ALA A 88 -12.95 5.05 -2.01
CA ALA A 88 -13.87 4.08 -1.45
C ALA A 88 -13.64 3.92 0.06
N SER A 89 -14.73 3.93 0.81
CA SER A 89 -14.78 3.69 2.25
C SER A 89 -14.54 2.22 2.58
N GLY A 90 -14.15 1.93 3.83
CA GLY A 90 -13.99 0.57 4.33
C GLY A 90 -15.23 -0.32 4.09
N PRO A 91 -16.47 0.18 4.34
CA PRO A 91 -17.70 -0.53 3.97
C PRO A 91 -17.82 -0.82 2.48
N GLU A 92 -17.53 0.14 1.59
CA GLU A 92 -17.55 -0.05 0.13
C GLU A 92 -16.52 -1.08 -0.32
N VAL A 93 -15.30 -1.06 0.23
CA VAL A 93 -14.27 -2.08 -0.04
C VAL A 93 -14.71 -3.47 0.39
N CYS A 94 -15.33 -3.60 1.57
CA CYS A 94 -15.87 -4.89 2.01
C CYS A 94 -16.99 -5.39 1.09
N GLY A 95 -17.94 -4.52 0.73
CA GLY A 95 -19.04 -4.83 -0.18
C GLY A 95 -18.53 -5.24 -1.57
N TYR A 96 -17.55 -4.51 -2.09
CA TYR A 96 -16.87 -4.79 -3.35
C TYR A 96 -16.25 -6.19 -3.37
N PHE A 97 -15.46 -6.57 -2.37
CA PHE A 97 -14.83 -7.90 -2.37
C PHE A 97 -15.82 -9.04 -2.14
N ILE A 98 -16.92 -8.81 -1.40
CA ILE A 98 -18.03 -9.76 -1.33
C ILE A 98 -18.62 -9.97 -2.72
N ALA A 99 -18.87 -8.88 -3.46
CA ALA A 99 -19.41 -8.95 -4.81
C ALA A 99 -18.46 -9.69 -5.76
N VAL A 100 -17.16 -9.37 -5.76
CA VAL A 100 -16.15 -10.11 -6.56
C VAL A 100 -16.16 -11.60 -6.23
N MET A 101 -16.15 -11.98 -4.95
CA MET A 101 -16.14 -13.40 -4.56
C MET A 101 -17.41 -14.13 -5.03
N HIS A 102 -18.59 -13.57 -4.75
CA HIS A 102 -19.86 -14.26 -4.94
C HIS A 102 -20.49 -14.09 -6.32
N GLN A 103 -20.09 -13.05 -7.08
CA GLN A 103 -20.66 -12.74 -8.39
C GLN A 103 -19.68 -13.00 -9.54
N THR A 104 -18.37 -13.14 -9.26
CA THR A 104 -17.35 -13.38 -10.28
C THR A 104 -16.59 -14.68 -10.02
N LEU A 105 -15.92 -14.81 -8.86
CA LEU A 105 -15.00 -15.92 -8.61
C LEU A 105 -15.71 -17.26 -8.43
N ILE A 106 -16.66 -17.36 -7.49
CA ILE A 106 -17.40 -18.61 -7.25
C ILE A 106 -18.23 -19.01 -8.49
N PRO A 107 -19.00 -18.08 -9.12
CA PRO A 107 -19.77 -18.42 -10.32
C PRO A 107 -18.94 -18.88 -11.52
N SER A 108 -17.62 -18.59 -11.57
CA SER A 108 -16.73 -19.14 -12.60
C SER A 108 -16.64 -20.67 -12.61
N GLY A 109 -17.09 -21.34 -11.53
CA GLY A 109 -17.00 -22.79 -11.34
C GLY A 109 -15.59 -23.29 -10.98
N ARG A 110 -14.59 -22.40 -10.94
CA ARG A 110 -13.18 -22.76 -10.71
C ARG A 110 -12.64 -22.35 -9.36
N VAL A 111 -13.42 -21.64 -8.54
CA VAL A 111 -13.00 -21.18 -7.21
C VAL A 111 -13.83 -21.84 -6.11
N LYS A 112 -13.14 -22.47 -5.15
CA LYS A 112 -13.72 -22.97 -3.89
C LYS A 112 -13.32 -22.03 -2.76
N TYR A 113 -14.29 -21.43 -2.07
CA TYR A 113 -14.03 -20.48 -0.98
C TYR A 113 -14.27 -21.10 0.39
N TYR A 114 -13.28 -20.99 1.27
CA TYR A 114 -13.27 -21.51 2.64
C TYR A 114 -13.12 -20.36 3.67
N PRO A 115 -14.19 -19.60 3.96
CA PRO A 115 -14.20 -18.60 5.04
C PRO A 115 -14.15 -19.30 6.41
N LYS A 116 -13.65 -18.61 7.44
CA LYS A 116 -13.44 -19.17 8.79
C LYS A 116 -12.59 -20.46 8.76
N HIS A 117 -11.61 -20.54 7.87
CA HIS A 117 -10.61 -21.61 7.84
C HIS A 117 -9.21 -21.05 8.09
N GLU A 118 -8.44 -21.71 8.93
CA GLU A 118 -7.06 -21.34 9.21
C GLU A 118 -6.11 -22.28 8.47
N TYR A 119 -5.23 -21.71 7.66
CA TYR A 119 -4.09 -22.42 7.09
C TYR A 119 -3.10 -22.82 8.18
N THR A 120 -2.70 -24.08 8.20
CA THR A 120 -1.85 -24.68 9.25
C THR A 120 -0.50 -25.15 8.73
N GLY A 121 -0.16 -24.93 7.46
CA GLY A 121 1.13 -25.30 6.86
C GLY A 121 1.03 -26.48 5.89
N ASP A 122 1.99 -26.57 4.96
CA ASP A 122 2.17 -27.66 3.99
C ASP A 122 0.90 -28.08 3.24
N GLY A 123 0.10 -27.11 2.80
CA GLY A 123 -1.15 -27.37 2.08
C GLY A 123 -2.32 -27.82 2.98
N ASN A 124 -2.15 -27.81 4.30
CA ASN A 124 -3.19 -28.17 5.27
C ASN A 124 -3.91 -26.93 5.81
N PHE A 125 -5.20 -27.06 6.08
CA PHE A 125 -6.01 -26.04 6.72
C PHE A 125 -7.18 -26.66 7.50
N LYS A 126 -7.74 -25.93 8.47
CA LYS A 126 -8.83 -26.41 9.33
C LYS A 126 -9.96 -25.41 9.45
N SER A 127 -11.19 -25.90 9.57
CA SER A 127 -12.34 -25.07 9.92
C SER A 127 -12.21 -24.60 11.36
N LEU A 128 -12.29 -23.29 11.58
CA LEU A 128 -12.37 -22.69 12.91
C LEU A 128 -13.72 -22.89 13.58
N MET A 129 -14.74 -23.34 12.82
CA MET A 129 -16.10 -23.55 13.32
C MET A 129 -16.36 -24.99 13.74
N THR A 130 -15.77 -25.96 13.04
CA THR A 130 -16.05 -27.40 13.25
C THR A 130 -14.82 -28.22 13.63
N GLY A 131 -13.61 -27.65 13.52
CA GLY A 131 -12.36 -28.39 13.70
C GLY A 131 -12.03 -29.35 12.56
N LYS A 132 -12.89 -29.49 11.54
CA LYS A 132 -12.65 -30.36 10.38
C LYS A 132 -11.39 -29.91 9.63
N THR A 133 -10.53 -30.88 9.29
CA THR A 133 -9.24 -30.66 8.63
C THR A 133 -9.33 -31.00 7.14
N TYR A 134 -8.60 -30.24 6.34
CA TYR A 134 -8.50 -30.35 4.89
C TYR A 134 -7.04 -30.33 4.46
N ARG A 135 -6.74 -30.94 3.33
CA ARG A 135 -5.42 -30.89 2.68
C ARG A 135 -5.58 -30.80 1.17
N VAL A 136 -4.73 -30.02 0.51
CA VAL A 136 -4.70 -29.97 -0.97
C VAL A 136 -3.84 -31.09 -1.55
N SER A 137 -3.94 -31.35 -2.86
CA SER A 137 -3.14 -32.39 -3.51
C SER A 137 -1.66 -32.00 -3.60
N GLU A 138 -0.76 -32.97 -3.74
CA GLU A 138 0.69 -32.73 -3.72
C GLU A 138 1.19 -31.87 -4.90
N LYS A 139 0.41 -31.83 -5.98
CA LYS A 139 0.66 -31.00 -7.18
C LYS A 139 0.17 -29.55 -7.02
N THR A 140 -0.60 -29.24 -5.97
CA THR A 140 -1.16 -27.91 -5.75
C THR A 140 -0.06 -26.92 -5.39
N LYS A 141 -0.01 -25.80 -6.11
CA LYS A 141 0.85 -24.66 -5.74
C LYS A 141 0.20 -23.84 -4.62
N ILE A 142 1.01 -23.33 -3.71
CA ILE A 142 0.60 -22.55 -2.54
C ILE A 142 0.95 -21.08 -2.76
N VAL A 143 -0.08 -20.24 -2.81
CA VAL A 143 0.02 -18.80 -2.98
C VAL A 143 -0.11 -18.13 -1.61
N ASP A 144 0.98 -17.56 -1.12
CA ASP A 144 1.03 -16.83 0.15
C ASP A 144 0.69 -15.35 -0.06
N ALA A 145 -0.57 -14.97 0.19
CA ALA A 145 -1.02 -13.58 0.22
C ALA A 145 -0.88 -12.92 1.61
N THR A 146 -0.14 -13.55 2.53
CA THR A 146 0.01 -13.12 3.93
C THR A 146 1.42 -12.65 4.29
N TYR A 147 2.37 -12.69 3.35
CA TYR A 147 3.75 -12.27 3.58
C TYR A 147 3.85 -10.82 4.12
N HIS A 148 3.08 -9.92 3.52
CA HIS A 148 2.92 -8.52 3.95
C HIS A 148 1.64 -8.30 4.77
N LYS A 149 1.20 -9.29 5.57
CA LYS A 149 -0.06 -9.23 6.33
C LYS A 149 -0.20 -7.90 7.07
N THR A 150 -1.22 -7.15 6.67
CA THR A 150 -1.60 -5.89 7.30
C THR A 150 -2.11 -6.10 8.71
N GLU A 151 -1.65 -5.24 9.62
CA GLU A 151 -2.16 -5.11 10.97
C GLU A 151 -2.81 -3.73 11.15
N VAL A 152 -4.08 -3.70 11.57
CA VAL A 152 -4.77 -2.47 11.98
C VAL A 152 -4.82 -2.40 13.51
N PRO A 153 -5.01 -1.21 14.13
CA PRO A 153 -4.94 -1.07 15.58
C PRO A 153 -5.86 -2.03 16.37
N ALA A 154 -7.05 -2.34 15.86
CA ALA A 154 -7.97 -3.27 16.51
C ALA A 154 -7.49 -4.74 16.54
N MET A 155 -6.40 -5.09 15.85
CA MET A 155 -5.87 -6.45 15.83
C MET A 155 -4.84 -6.75 16.93
N ARG A 156 -4.42 -5.75 17.70
CA ARG A 156 -3.41 -5.92 18.76
C ARG A 156 -3.60 -4.93 19.91
N PRO A 157 -3.07 -5.21 21.12
CA PRO A 157 -2.92 -4.18 22.14
C PRO A 157 -1.91 -3.10 21.70
N PRO A 158 -1.93 -1.90 22.30
CA PRO A 158 -0.87 -0.90 22.12
C PRO A 158 0.51 -1.44 22.49
N PRO A 159 1.61 -1.02 21.82
CA PRO A 159 2.96 -1.52 22.09
C PRO A 159 3.63 -0.78 23.26
N TYR A 160 2.83 -0.15 24.12
CA TYR A 160 3.25 0.65 25.26
C TYR A 160 2.33 0.39 26.45
N GLU A 161 2.84 0.63 27.65
CA GLU A 161 2.09 0.43 28.88
C GLU A 161 1.12 1.58 29.13
N SER A 162 -0.02 1.28 29.76
CA SER A 162 -0.93 2.30 30.30
C SER A 162 -1.44 1.84 31.66
N THR A 163 -1.57 2.77 32.60
CA THR A 163 -2.18 2.48 33.91
C THR A 163 -3.71 2.34 33.77
N PRO A 164 -4.39 1.61 34.65
CA PRO A 164 -5.83 1.31 34.51
C PRO A 164 -6.78 2.51 34.47
N ASP A 165 -6.33 3.65 35.00
CA ASP A 165 -7.04 4.94 35.04
C ASP A 165 -6.84 5.79 33.77
N VAL A 166 -5.96 5.37 32.85
CA VAL A 166 -5.78 6.00 31.54
C VAL A 166 -6.64 5.29 30.51
N LYS A 167 -7.44 6.07 29.76
CA LYS A 167 -8.24 5.52 28.66
C LYS A 167 -7.47 5.57 27.35
N VAL A 168 -7.08 4.39 26.87
CA VAL A 168 -6.52 4.19 25.53
C VAL A 168 -7.52 3.40 24.70
N ILE A 169 -7.81 3.89 23.50
CA ILE A 169 -8.74 3.25 22.55
C ILE A 169 -8.08 3.10 21.17
N THR A 170 -8.65 2.26 20.33
CA THR A 170 -8.33 2.21 18.90
C THR A 170 -9.22 3.17 18.10
N PRO A 171 -8.83 3.56 16.86
CA PRO A 171 -9.69 4.35 15.98
C PRO A 171 -11.07 3.74 15.73
N ASN A 172 -11.22 2.42 15.84
CA ASN A 172 -12.50 1.74 15.71
C ASN A 172 -13.52 2.22 16.76
N GLN A 173 -13.04 2.48 17.98
CA GLN A 173 -13.87 2.84 19.12
C GLN A 173 -14.28 4.33 19.14
N LEU A 174 -13.67 5.17 18.29
CA LEU A 174 -14.02 6.59 18.16
C LEU A 174 -15.50 6.80 17.84
N SER A 175 -16.03 6.02 16.90
CA SER A 175 -17.43 6.09 16.49
C SER A 175 -18.44 5.72 17.58
N ALA A 176 -17.99 5.06 18.65
CA ALA A 176 -18.82 4.59 19.76
C ALA A 176 -18.68 5.45 21.03
N LEU A 177 -17.99 6.59 20.96
CA LEU A 177 -17.85 7.49 22.11
C LEU A 177 -19.21 8.07 22.51
N ALA A 178 -19.55 7.90 23.79
CA ALA A 178 -20.82 8.38 24.37
C ALA A 178 -20.70 9.74 25.10
N ARG A 179 -19.50 10.32 25.17
CA ARG A 179 -19.24 11.62 25.78
C ARG A 179 -18.07 12.35 25.11
N PRO A 180 -18.02 13.68 25.17
CA PRO A 180 -16.80 14.41 24.85
C PRO A 180 -15.72 14.19 25.91
N TYR A 181 -14.47 14.36 25.49
CA TYR A 181 -13.29 14.51 26.35
C TYR A 181 -12.79 15.95 26.28
N ASN A 182 -12.13 16.40 27.34
CA ASN A 182 -11.49 17.72 27.33
C ASN A 182 -10.35 17.77 26.30
N HIS A 183 -9.62 16.67 26.13
CA HIS A 183 -8.48 16.57 25.22
C HIS A 183 -8.39 15.20 24.56
N TYR A 184 -7.74 15.14 23.39
CA TYR A 184 -7.52 13.91 22.63
C TYR A 184 -6.07 13.82 22.17
N THR A 185 -5.41 12.70 22.45
CA THR A 185 -4.03 12.44 22.04
C THR A 185 -3.98 11.32 21.00
N ILE A 186 -3.54 11.66 19.79
CA ILE A 186 -3.40 10.71 18.69
C ILE A 186 -1.95 10.19 18.67
N VAL A 187 -1.80 8.87 18.75
CA VAL A 187 -0.47 8.23 18.82
C VAL A 187 -0.05 7.74 17.44
N GLY A 188 0.73 8.58 16.75
CA GLY A 188 1.34 8.26 15.45
C GLY A 188 0.87 9.18 14.33
N VAL A 189 1.79 9.40 13.39
CA VAL A 189 1.66 10.35 12.27
C VAL A 189 1.59 9.62 10.91
N GLY A 190 1.29 8.32 10.95
CA GLY A 190 0.92 7.56 9.75
C GLY A 190 -0.51 7.86 9.34
N LYS A 191 -0.95 7.29 8.21
CA LYS A 191 -2.27 7.59 7.64
C LYS A 191 -3.45 7.29 8.58
N THR A 192 -3.38 6.22 9.37
CA THR A 192 -4.36 5.94 10.44
C THR A 192 -4.46 7.07 11.48
N GLY A 193 -3.32 7.67 11.84
CA GLY A 193 -3.27 8.82 12.76
C GLY A 193 -3.90 10.07 12.14
N LEU A 194 -3.57 10.33 10.87
CA LEU A 194 -4.15 11.45 10.13
C LEU A 194 -5.66 11.31 9.97
N ASP A 195 -6.16 10.11 9.66
CA ASP A 195 -7.59 9.84 9.56
C ASP A 195 -8.31 10.08 10.90
N ALA A 196 -7.71 9.66 12.02
CA ALA A 196 -8.27 9.92 13.35
C ALA A 196 -8.34 11.42 13.66
N CYS A 197 -7.29 12.19 13.34
CA CYS A 197 -7.30 13.66 13.49
C CYS A 197 -8.40 14.30 12.64
N LEU A 198 -8.46 13.97 11.34
CA LEU A 198 -9.43 14.53 10.40
C LEU A 198 -10.87 14.14 10.75
N TRP A 199 -11.07 12.94 11.29
CA TRP A 199 -12.37 12.49 11.79
C TRP A 199 -12.82 13.30 13.01
N LEU A 200 -11.93 13.53 13.98
CA LEU A 200 -12.21 14.36 15.15
C LEU A 200 -12.54 15.82 14.75
N ILE A 201 -11.70 16.42 13.90
CA ILE A 201 -11.90 17.78 13.38
C ILE A 201 -13.22 17.87 12.60
N GLY A 202 -13.46 16.92 11.69
CA GLY A 202 -14.71 16.83 10.92
C GLY A 202 -15.95 16.59 11.78
N SER A 203 -15.79 16.08 13.00
CA SER A 203 -16.85 15.89 14.00
C SER A 203 -17.01 17.10 14.93
N GLY A 204 -16.30 18.21 14.67
CA GLY A 204 -16.40 19.45 15.44
C GLY A 204 -15.47 19.56 16.66
N VAL A 205 -14.53 18.64 16.84
CA VAL A 205 -13.49 18.80 17.87
C VAL A 205 -12.51 19.89 17.42
N SER A 206 -12.37 20.94 18.23
CA SER A 206 -11.42 22.03 17.95
C SER A 206 -9.99 21.49 17.87
N PRO A 207 -9.18 21.90 16.86
CA PRO A 207 -7.79 21.46 16.74
C PRO A 207 -6.94 21.71 17.99
N SER A 208 -7.23 22.77 18.76
CA SER A 208 -6.51 23.08 20.01
C SER A 208 -6.72 22.05 21.13
N LYS A 209 -7.73 21.19 21.01
CA LYS A 209 -7.99 20.05 21.92
C LYS A 209 -7.30 18.76 21.49
N LEU A 210 -6.48 18.83 20.45
CA LEU A 210 -5.76 17.68 19.91
C LEU A 210 -4.27 17.78 20.26
N THR A 211 -3.67 16.62 20.50
CA THR A 211 -2.21 16.47 20.56
C THR A 211 -1.82 15.32 19.66
N LEU A 212 -0.85 15.56 18.78
CA LEU A 212 -0.35 14.54 17.87
C LEU A 212 1.06 14.10 18.32
N VAL A 213 1.22 12.81 18.61
CA VAL A 213 2.55 12.24 18.91
C VAL A 213 3.25 11.88 17.61
N VAL A 214 4.36 12.55 17.36
CA VAL A 214 5.16 12.48 16.13
C VAL A 214 6.50 11.83 16.47
N PRO A 215 6.60 10.49 16.52
CA PRO A 215 7.85 9.82 16.88
C PRO A 215 8.96 10.07 15.85
N ARG A 216 8.58 10.21 14.57
CA ARG A 216 9.37 10.59 13.40
C ARG A 216 8.49 11.41 12.47
N ASP A 217 8.99 12.54 11.96
CA ASP A 217 8.28 13.29 10.93
C ASP A 217 8.26 12.51 9.60
N ALA A 218 7.16 12.66 8.86
CA ALA A 218 6.84 11.88 7.67
C ALA A 218 6.89 12.74 6.40
N TRP A 219 7.41 12.16 5.31
CA TRP A 219 7.11 12.62 3.95
C TRP A 219 5.79 12.03 3.48
N TYR A 220 4.91 12.88 2.96
CA TYR A 220 3.63 12.52 2.35
C TYR A 220 3.65 12.81 0.85
N ILE A 221 2.90 12.04 0.08
CA ILE A 221 2.64 12.33 -1.33
C ILE A 221 1.45 13.29 -1.42
N ASP A 222 1.54 14.33 -2.25
CA ASP A 222 0.36 15.13 -2.60
C ASP A 222 -0.58 14.29 -3.48
N ARG A 223 -1.77 13.99 -2.95
CA ARG A 223 -2.77 13.19 -3.63
C ARG A 223 -3.21 13.82 -4.96
N TYR A 224 -3.17 15.14 -5.09
CA TYR A 224 -3.49 15.81 -6.36
C TYR A 224 -2.48 15.46 -7.47
N LYS A 225 -1.22 15.18 -7.12
CA LYS A 225 -0.20 14.76 -8.09
C LYS A 225 -0.36 13.31 -8.55
N PHE A 226 -1.31 12.59 -7.95
CA PHE A 226 -1.46 11.16 -8.07
C PHE A 226 -2.90 10.77 -8.43
N GLN A 227 -3.41 11.38 -9.51
CA GLN A 227 -4.77 11.21 -10.01
C GLN A 227 -4.73 10.63 -11.45
N PRO A 228 -5.12 9.37 -11.66
CA PRO A 228 -5.19 8.80 -13.02
C PRO A 228 -6.37 9.35 -13.83
N GLY A 229 -6.36 9.09 -15.13
CA GLY A 229 -7.48 9.34 -16.04
C GLY A 229 -7.47 10.71 -16.72
N GLU A 230 -8.37 10.87 -17.70
CA GLU A 230 -8.32 11.98 -18.65
C GLU A 230 -8.46 13.36 -18.00
N HIS A 231 -9.26 13.48 -16.94
CA HIS A 231 -9.43 14.73 -16.19
C HIS A 231 -8.11 15.33 -15.70
N PHE A 232 -7.11 14.49 -15.46
CA PHE A 232 -5.82 14.88 -14.91
C PHE A 232 -4.66 14.73 -15.92
N ARG A 233 -4.92 14.38 -17.18
CA ARG A 233 -3.88 14.06 -18.17
C ARG A 233 -2.80 15.15 -18.31
N ILE A 234 -3.22 16.42 -18.44
CA ILE A 234 -2.27 17.55 -18.55
C ILE A 234 -1.47 17.72 -17.25
N ALA A 235 -2.15 17.62 -16.10
CA ALA A 235 -1.49 17.72 -14.80
C ALA A 235 -0.48 16.58 -14.59
N ASN A 236 -0.83 15.35 -14.96
CA ASN A 236 0.02 14.16 -14.87
C ASN A 236 1.27 14.30 -15.75
N ALA A 237 1.11 14.69 -17.02
CA ALA A 237 2.26 14.93 -17.90
C ALA A 237 3.22 15.98 -17.33
N ARG A 238 2.69 17.08 -16.78
CA ARG A 238 3.50 18.10 -16.09
C ARG A 238 4.20 17.53 -14.85
N ASN A 239 3.46 16.82 -13.99
CA ASN A 239 3.99 16.28 -12.75
C ASN A 239 5.08 15.23 -13.02
N PHE A 240 4.92 14.42 -14.06
CA PHE A 240 5.95 13.48 -14.52
C PHE A 240 7.25 14.21 -14.90
N THR A 241 7.16 15.21 -15.77
CA THR A 241 8.33 16.02 -16.17
C THR A 241 9.00 16.68 -14.97
N VAL A 242 8.21 17.26 -14.06
CA VAL A 242 8.72 17.92 -12.85
C VAL A 242 9.41 16.92 -11.92
N SER A 243 8.80 15.77 -11.65
CA SER A 243 9.41 14.72 -10.81
C SER A 243 10.72 14.22 -11.41
N ASN A 244 10.77 14.03 -12.73
CA ASN A 244 12.00 13.62 -13.41
C ASN A 244 13.09 14.69 -13.29
N ALA A 245 12.76 15.97 -13.46
CA ALA A 245 13.70 17.07 -13.28
C ALA A 245 14.23 17.13 -11.83
N CYS A 246 13.38 16.93 -10.81
CA CYS A 246 13.83 16.85 -9.41
C CYS A 246 14.90 15.77 -9.22
N VAL A 247 14.70 14.58 -9.80
CA VAL A 247 15.68 13.48 -9.73
C VAL A 247 16.97 13.86 -10.47
N MET A 248 16.85 14.32 -11.72
CA MET A 248 18.01 14.60 -12.57
C MET A 248 18.89 15.73 -12.03
N ASP A 249 18.28 16.78 -11.49
CA ASP A 249 18.98 17.97 -11.01
C ASP A 249 19.50 17.84 -9.57
N ALA A 250 19.04 16.83 -8.82
CA ALA A 250 19.46 16.63 -7.43
C ALA A 250 20.96 16.37 -7.32
N THR A 251 21.62 17.07 -6.41
CA THR A 251 23.06 16.95 -6.13
C THR A 251 23.36 16.02 -4.95
N SER A 252 22.35 15.77 -4.11
CA SER A 252 22.39 14.84 -2.98
C SER A 252 20.98 14.29 -2.71
N PRO A 253 20.83 13.22 -1.90
CA PRO A 253 19.52 12.75 -1.46
C PRO A 253 18.70 13.81 -0.71
N GLU A 254 19.35 14.65 0.11
CA GLU A 254 18.68 15.74 0.82
C GLU A 254 18.14 16.80 -0.15
N ASP A 255 18.97 17.24 -1.12
CA ASP A 255 18.59 18.18 -2.17
C ASP A 255 17.40 17.64 -3.00
N LEU A 256 17.37 16.32 -3.27
CA LEU A 256 16.22 15.68 -3.91
C LEU A 256 14.92 15.88 -3.11
N PHE A 257 14.92 15.62 -1.81
CA PHE A 257 13.70 15.78 -1.00
C PHE A 257 13.22 17.23 -0.94
N HIS A 258 14.14 18.19 -0.81
CA HIS A 258 13.80 19.62 -0.83
C HIS A 258 13.25 20.06 -2.19
N ARG A 259 13.75 19.51 -3.31
CA ARG A 259 13.19 19.75 -4.66
C ARG A 259 11.81 19.14 -4.82
N LEU A 260 11.61 17.92 -4.34
CA LEU A 260 10.31 17.24 -4.35
C LEU A 260 9.29 18.02 -3.51
N GLU A 261 9.71 18.59 -2.37
CA GLU A 261 8.87 19.48 -1.56
C GLU A 261 8.55 20.79 -2.29
N ALA A 262 9.56 21.50 -2.81
CA ALA A 262 9.40 22.78 -3.48
C ALA A 262 8.48 22.72 -4.71
N THR A 263 8.36 21.54 -5.33
CA THR A 263 7.49 21.28 -6.48
C THR A 263 6.14 20.64 -6.11
N GLY A 264 5.91 20.39 -4.82
CA GLY A 264 4.70 19.78 -4.27
C GLY A 264 4.54 18.30 -4.61
N GLN A 265 5.61 17.59 -5.00
CA GLN A 265 5.57 16.13 -5.18
C GLN A 265 5.53 15.40 -3.82
N LEU A 266 6.24 15.95 -2.84
CA LEU A 266 6.20 15.52 -1.45
C LEU A 266 5.79 16.70 -0.55
N MET A 267 5.22 16.38 0.60
CA MET A 267 4.83 17.35 1.61
C MET A 267 5.23 16.85 3.00
N ARG A 268 5.46 17.76 3.94
CA ARG A 268 5.74 17.43 5.34
C ARG A 268 4.88 18.23 6.29
N LEU A 269 4.81 17.78 7.54
CA LEU A 269 3.97 18.40 8.56
C LEU A 269 4.44 19.81 8.95
N SER A 270 5.74 20.00 9.19
CA SER A 270 6.36 21.27 9.57
C SER A 270 7.69 21.44 8.85
N PRO A 271 8.02 22.65 8.37
CA PRO A 271 9.30 22.94 7.73
C PRO A 271 10.49 22.94 8.70
N ASP A 272 10.23 23.04 10.01
CA ASP A 272 11.27 23.12 11.05
C ASP A 272 11.86 21.75 11.42
N HIS A 273 11.30 20.67 10.85
CA HIS A 273 11.69 19.31 11.15
C HIS A 273 11.90 18.50 9.86
N GLU A 274 13.10 17.93 9.73
CA GLU A 274 13.44 17.06 8.60
C GLU A 274 12.78 15.68 8.75
N PRO A 275 11.95 15.23 7.79
CA PRO A 275 11.31 13.93 7.87
C PRO A 275 12.29 12.77 7.71
N THR A 276 12.11 11.73 8.51
CA THR A 276 12.94 10.49 8.47
C THR A 276 12.14 9.24 8.16
N PHE A 277 10.83 9.40 7.92
CA PHE A 277 9.87 8.33 7.74
C PHE A 277 9.10 8.51 6.42
N TYR A 278 8.93 7.41 5.68
CA TYR A 278 8.13 7.40 4.46
C TYR A 278 7.40 6.06 4.33
N ARG A 279 6.09 6.11 4.08
CA ARG A 279 5.21 4.94 3.91
C ARG A 279 4.14 5.12 2.84
N CYS A 280 4.47 5.86 1.78
CA CYS A 280 3.56 6.14 0.66
C CYS A 280 2.18 6.69 1.07
N ALA A 281 2.12 7.40 2.21
CA ALA A 281 0.87 8.01 2.65
C ALA A 281 0.58 9.22 1.76
N THR A 282 -0.60 9.24 1.14
CA THR A 282 -1.09 10.33 0.32
C THR A 282 -2.02 11.23 1.15
N VAL A 283 -1.84 12.53 1.03
CA VAL A 283 -2.71 13.54 1.67
C VAL A 283 -3.00 14.67 0.70
N THR A 284 -4.11 15.37 0.89
CA THR A 284 -4.34 16.65 0.20
C THR A 284 -3.75 17.80 1.01
N GLU A 285 -3.52 18.95 0.36
CA GLU A 285 -3.15 20.18 1.07
C GLU A 285 -4.21 20.59 2.11
N LEU A 286 -5.50 20.34 1.82
CA LEU A 286 -6.61 20.60 2.76
C LEU A 286 -6.49 19.74 4.03
N GLU A 287 -6.26 18.44 3.86
CA GLU A 287 -6.04 17.51 4.98
C GLU A 287 -4.84 17.95 5.83
N LEU A 288 -3.70 18.21 5.17
CA LEU A 288 -2.46 18.55 5.86
C LEU A 288 -2.56 19.90 6.57
N SER A 289 -3.25 20.88 5.98
CA SER A 289 -3.51 22.18 6.60
C SER A 289 -4.36 22.05 7.86
N ALA A 290 -5.45 21.26 7.81
CA ALA A 290 -6.27 21.00 8.99
C ALA A 290 -5.48 20.31 10.12
N ILE A 291 -4.55 19.40 9.78
CA ILE A 291 -3.68 18.76 10.77
C ILE A 291 -2.68 19.76 11.37
N ARG A 292 -2.16 20.72 10.58
CA ARG A 292 -1.24 21.76 11.06
C ARG A 292 -1.91 22.68 12.08
N GLU A 293 -3.22 22.93 11.98
CA GLU A 293 -3.98 23.74 12.94
C GLU A 293 -4.00 23.16 14.37
N ILE A 294 -3.66 21.88 14.55
CA ILE A 294 -3.54 21.25 15.88
C ILE A 294 -2.52 22.00 16.76
N GLY A 295 -1.42 22.48 16.16
CA GLY A 295 -0.37 23.25 16.84
C GLY A 295 0.46 22.48 17.88
N THR A 296 -0.06 21.41 18.47
CA THR A 296 0.59 20.65 19.56
C THR A 296 1.12 19.31 19.05
N PHE A 297 2.43 19.29 18.75
CA PHE A 297 3.14 18.12 18.24
C PHE A 297 4.21 17.62 19.23
N ILE A 298 4.08 16.39 19.72
CA ILE A 298 5.04 15.79 20.66
C ILE A 298 6.09 14.99 19.90
N ARG A 299 7.32 15.52 19.82
CA ARG A 299 8.48 14.92 19.10
C ARG A 299 9.49 14.19 20.00
N LYS A 300 8.98 13.52 21.04
CA LYS A 300 9.79 12.81 22.05
C LYS A 300 10.03 11.32 21.73
N GLY A 301 9.87 10.92 20.46
CA GLY A 301 9.98 9.51 20.04
C GLY A 301 8.72 8.71 20.36
N ARG A 302 8.81 7.38 20.35
CA ARG A 302 7.67 6.50 20.65
C ARG A 302 7.28 6.60 22.14
N ILE A 303 5.98 6.47 22.43
CA ILE A 303 5.49 6.30 23.79
C ILE A 303 5.99 4.95 24.33
N ARG A 304 6.39 4.94 25.60
CA ARG A 304 6.76 3.74 26.38
C ARG A 304 5.72 3.42 27.44
N ARG A 305 5.20 4.44 28.13
CA ARG A 305 4.20 4.29 29.19
C ARG A 305 3.35 5.54 29.35
N ILE A 306 2.08 5.35 29.70
CA ILE A 306 1.12 6.43 30.00
C ILE A 306 0.61 6.28 31.44
N THR A 307 0.60 7.38 32.17
CA THR A 307 -0.02 7.56 33.50
C THR A 307 -0.89 8.83 33.48
N PRO A 308 -1.79 9.08 34.45
CA PRO A 308 -2.67 10.25 34.42
C PRO A 308 -1.93 11.59 34.37
N GLY A 309 -0.77 11.69 35.01
CA GLY A 309 -0.02 12.95 35.11
C GLY A 309 1.26 13.00 34.26
N THR A 310 1.65 11.90 33.62
CA THR A 310 2.91 11.84 32.87
C THR A 310 2.86 10.81 31.76
N VAL A 311 3.29 11.22 30.57
CA VAL A 311 3.56 10.33 29.44
C VAL A 311 5.06 10.17 29.28
N TYR A 312 5.53 8.93 29.29
CA TYR A 312 6.92 8.56 29.10
C TYR A 312 7.16 8.18 27.66
N CYS A 313 8.08 8.88 27.01
CA CYS A 313 8.50 8.62 25.64
C CYS A 313 9.97 8.19 25.62
N GLU A 314 10.46 7.73 24.46
CA GLU A 314 11.88 7.40 24.25
C GLU A 314 12.83 8.55 24.61
N ARG A 315 12.41 9.81 24.40
CA ARG A 315 13.19 11.02 24.66
C ARG A 315 12.47 11.94 25.64
N GLY A 316 12.45 11.54 26.91
CA GLY A 316 11.91 12.31 28.02
C GLY A 316 10.40 12.15 28.20
N THR A 317 9.79 13.10 28.90
CA THR A 317 8.38 13.04 29.31
C THR A 317 7.61 14.30 28.92
N TYR A 318 6.27 14.24 28.98
CA TYR A 318 5.40 15.41 28.99
C TYR A 318 4.18 15.19 29.90
N THR A 319 3.59 16.28 30.36
CA THR A 319 2.35 16.28 31.15
C THR A 319 1.16 16.32 30.20
N PRO A 320 0.25 15.34 30.23
CA PRO A 320 -0.95 15.38 29.42
C PRO A 320 -1.99 16.35 30.01
N GLU A 321 -2.88 16.84 29.15
CA GLU A 321 -4.08 17.57 29.61
C GLU A 321 -5.00 16.67 30.46
N PRO A 322 -5.77 17.23 31.41
CA PRO A 322 -6.78 16.47 32.15
C PRO A 322 -7.89 15.91 31.25
N ASP A 323 -8.48 14.78 31.63
CA ASP A 323 -9.53 14.08 30.86
C ASP A 323 -9.14 13.85 29.38
N ASN A 324 -7.91 13.36 29.18
CA ASN A 324 -7.34 13.08 27.87
C ASN A 324 -7.66 11.64 27.40
N LEU A 325 -8.22 11.52 26.20
CA LEU A 325 -8.43 10.25 25.53
C LEU A 325 -7.26 9.95 24.58
N TYR A 326 -6.60 8.81 24.75
CA TYR A 326 -5.56 8.36 23.84
C TYR A 326 -6.12 7.48 22.74
N ILE A 327 -5.76 7.77 21.49
CA ILE A 327 -6.12 6.99 20.32
C ILE A 327 -4.85 6.32 19.78
N ASP A 328 -4.77 4.98 19.92
CA ASP A 328 -3.65 4.20 19.42
C ASP A 328 -3.72 4.02 17.91
N CYS A 329 -2.96 4.85 17.19
CA CYS A 329 -2.80 4.74 15.73
C CYS A 329 -1.45 4.12 15.34
N SER A 330 -0.75 3.46 16.28
CA SER A 330 0.63 3.01 16.11
C SER A 330 0.80 1.68 15.35
N ALA A 331 -0.29 1.08 14.85
CA ALA A 331 -0.23 -0.19 14.13
C ALA A 331 0.58 -0.10 12.84
N ASN A 332 1.31 -1.18 12.54
CA ASN A 332 2.11 -1.26 11.33
C ASN A 332 1.27 -1.87 10.20
N SER A 333 0.55 -1.03 9.47
CA SER A 333 -0.42 -1.47 8.45
C SER A 333 0.20 -2.19 7.25
N VAL A 334 1.46 -1.94 6.91
CA VAL A 334 2.21 -2.77 5.94
C VAL A 334 3.66 -2.86 6.44
N PRO A 335 4.06 -3.99 7.06
CA PRO A 335 5.42 -4.13 7.55
C PRO A 335 6.42 -4.26 6.40
N LYS A 336 7.58 -3.61 6.52
CA LYS A 336 8.73 -3.90 5.66
C LYS A 336 9.19 -5.33 5.92
N ARG A 337 9.28 -6.13 4.86
CA ARG A 337 9.77 -7.51 4.89
C ARG A 337 11.00 -7.63 4.00
N PRO A 338 11.94 -8.53 4.31
CA PRO A 338 13.00 -8.88 3.36
C PRO A 338 12.38 -9.35 2.04
N PRO A 339 12.92 -8.96 0.87
CA PRO A 339 12.45 -9.53 -0.38
C PRO A 339 12.84 -11.01 -0.44
N VAL A 340 11.91 -11.85 -0.94
CA VAL A 340 12.16 -13.25 -1.30
C VAL A 340 11.78 -13.48 -2.76
N PRO A 341 12.28 -14.53 -3.43
CA PRO A 341 11.76 -14.92 -4.74
C PRO A 341 10.23 -15.01 -4.72
N VAL A 342 9.58 -14.51 -5.77
CA VAL A 342 8.12 -14.60 -5.90
C VAL A 342 7.72 -16.03 -6.18
N PHE A 343 8.46 -16.70 -7.06
CA PHE A 343 8.27 -18.10 -7.41
C PHE A 343 9.40 -18.92 -6.79
N ASP A 344 9.04 -19.97 -6.05
CA ASP A 344 9.97 -20.88 -5.39
C ASP A 344 9.31 -22.28 -5.34
N ASP A 345 9.55 -23.07 -6.38
CA ASP A 345 8.95 -24.39 -6.61
C ASP A 345 7.41 -24.37 -6.54
N LYS A 346 6.83 -24.93 -5.46
CA LYS A 346 5.38 -24.97 -5.24
C LYS A 346 4.85 -23.70 -4.61
N ARG A 347 5.70 -22.76 -4.21
CA ARG A 347 5.30 -21.56 -3.47
C ARG A 347 5.31 -20.33 -4.36
N ILE A 348 4.25 -19.54 -4.26
CA ILE A 348 4.16 -18.21 -4.86
C ILE A 348 3.96 -17.20 -3.74
N THR A 349 4.96 -16.38 -3.45
CA THR A 349 4.91 -15.38 -2.38
C THR A 349 4.50 -14.03 -2.94
N LEU A 350 3.28 -13.58 -2.63
CA LEU A 350 2.77 -12.32 -3.16
C LEU A 350 3.44 -11.12 -2.47
N GLN A 351 4.09 -10.29 -3.28
CA GLN A 351 4.84 -9.12 -2.84
C GLN A 351 4.63 -7.99 -3.85
N PRO A 352 4.83 -6.72 -3.46
CA PRO A 352 4.83 -5.63 -4.42
C PRO A 352 5.97 -5.83 -5.44
N VAL A 353 5.69 -5.66 -6.73
CA VAL A 353 6.68 -5.59 -7.84
C VAL A 353 6.64 -4.20 -8.49
N ARG A 354 5.84 -3.30 -7.94
CA ARG A 354 5.75 -1.88 -8.26
C ARG A 354 5.53 -1.12 -6.96
N TYR A 355 6.13 0.06 -6.83
CA TYR A 355 6.08 0.81 -5.57
C TYR A 355 4.64 1.00 -5.08
N CYS A 356 4.41 0.61 -3.83
CA CYS A 356 3.15 0.85 -3.11
C CYS A 356 1.87 0.45 -3.85
N GLN A 357 1.94 -0.55 -4.73
CA GLN A 357 0.84 -1.07 -5.55
C GLN A 357 0.65 -2.58 -5.36
N GLN A 358 0.14 -2.97 -4.19
CA GLN A 358 -0.01 -4.36 -3.77
C GLN A 358 -0.96 -5.16 -4.68
N VAL A 359 -2.13 -4.59 -5.01
CA VAL A 359 -3.16 -5.31 -5.79
C VAL A 359 -2.76 -5.47 -7.25
N PHE A 360 -2.22 -4.41 -7.88
CA PHE A 360 -1.62 -4.51 -9.22
C PHE A 360 -0.52 -5.57 -9.23
N SER A 361 0.37 -5.56 -8.23
CA SER A 361 1.47 -6.52 -8.17
C SER A 361 0.99 -7.96 -8.07
N ALA A 362 -0.04 -8.22 -7.25
CA ALA A 362 -0.63 -9.55 -7.15
C ALA A 362 -1.29 -10.01 -8.46
N ALA A 363 -2.00 -9.11 -9.15
CA ALA A 363 -2.56 -9.37 -10.47
C ALA A 363 -1.45 -9.64 -11.50
N PHE A 364 -0.40 -8.83 -11.52
CA PHE A 364 0.75 -9.00 -12.40
C PHE A 364 1.47 -10.33 -12.17
N ILE A 365 1.67 -10.73 -10.91
CA ILE A 365 2.26 -12.03 -10.57
C ILE A 365 1.39 -13.18 -11.09
N ALA A 366 0.06 -13.09 -10.96
CA ALA A 366 -0.85 -14.09 -11.54
C ALA A 366 -0.77 -14.16 -13.06
N HIS A 367 -0.66 -13.00 -13.72
CA HIS A 367 -0.47 -12.93 -15.17
C HIS A 367 0.84 -13.60 -15.60
N ILE A 368 1.96 -13.29 -14.92
CA ILE A 368 3.26 -13.92 -15.20
C ILE A 368 3.19 -15.43 -14.99
N GLU A 369 2.49 -15.91 -13.95
CA GLU A 369 2.30 -17.35 -13.72
C GLU A 369 1.54 -18.02 -14.87
N ALA A 370 0.51 -17.35 -15.41
CA ALA A 370 -0.34 -17.89 -16.48
C ALA A 370 0.29 -17.79 -17.88
N ALA A 371 1.01 -16.71 -18.17
CA ALA A 371 1.48 -16.37 -19.51
C ALA A 371 2.85 -16.95 -19.89
N TYR A 372 3.65 -17.36 -18.90
CA TYR A 372 5.01 -17.88 -19.07
C TYR A 372 5.14 -19.35 -18.65
N PRO A 373 6.07 -20.11 -19.25
CA PRO A 373 6.25 -21.54 -18.95
C PRO A 373 6.36 -21.84 -17.46
N VAL A 374 5.79 -22.97 -17.04
CA VAL A 374 5.71 -23.36 -15.62
C VAL A 374 7.09 -23.64 -15.03
N ASP A 375 8.01 -24.11 -15.86
CA ASP A 375 9.38 -24.54 -15.56
C ASP A 375 10.42 -23.41 -15.65
N ASP A 376 10.07 -22.22 -16.15
CA ASP A 376 10.98 -21.08 -16.23
C ASP A 376 10.84 -20.14 -15.02
N GLU A 377 11.13 -20.67 -13.83
CA GLU A 377 11.09 -19.92 -12.57
C GLU A 377 12.06 -18.73 -12.59
N LYS A 378 13.22 -18.88 -13.24
CA LYS A 378 14.24 -17.84 -13.35
C LYS A 378 13.69 -16.63 -14.10
N LEU A 379 13.09 -16.81 -15.28
CA LEU A 379 12.48 -15.72 -16.03
C LEU A 379 11.34 -15.06 -15.25
N LYS A 380 10.47 -15.88 -14.64
CA LYS A 380 9.35 -15.36 -13.85
C LYS A 380 9.82 -14.47 -12.71
N ASN A 381 10.82 -14.90 -11.95
CA ASN A 381 11.42 -14.09 -10.88
C ASN A 381 12.12 -12.83 -11.40
N THR A 382 12.79 -12.89 -12.56
CA THR A 382 13.34 -11.68 -13.22
C THR A 382 12.23 -10.67 -13.52
N LEU A 383 11.10 -11.12 -14.07
CA LEU A 383 9.94 -10.27 -14.36
C LEU A 383 9.24 -9.76 -13.09
N THR A 384 9.32 -10.48 -11.97
CA THR A 384 8.62 -10.13 -10.73
C THR A 384 9.57 -9.76 -9.60
N SER A 385 10.66 -9.06 -9.90
CA SER A 385 11.61 -8.60 -8.88
C SER A 385 10.91 -7.73 -7.82
N PRO A 386 10.92 -8.10 -6.53
CA PRO A 386 10.15 -7.38 -5.51
C PRO A 386 10.60 -5.93 -5.29
N VAL A 387 9.64 -5.04 -5.00
CA VAL A 387 9.83 -3.67 -4.53
C VAL A 387 9.43 -3.63 -3.05
N PRO A 388 10.39 -3.68 -2.10
CA PRO A 388 10.08 -3.72 -0.67
C PRO A 388 9.29 -2.49 -0.21
N HIS A 389 8.39 -2.68 0.77
CA HIS A 389 7.65 -1.57 1.36
C HIS A 389 8.59 -0.61 2.11
N PRO A 390 8.45 0.71 1.95
CA PRO A 390 9.35 1.67 2.59
C PRO A 390 9.11 1.80 4.11
N GLU A 391 10.15 2.23 4.81
CA GLU A 391 10.08 2.60 6.22
C GLU A 391 10.83 3.91 6.53
N PHE A 392 11.94 4.15 5.84
CA PHE A 392 12.76 5.35 6.01
C PHE A 392 12.50 6.32 4.87
N ALA A 393 12.75 7.62 5.09
CA ALA A 393 12.62 8.64 4.06
C ALA A 393 13.37 8.23 2.77
N THR A 394 14.62 7.81 2.92
CA THR A 394 15.52 7.41 1.82
C THR A 394 15.08 6.15 1.06
N ASP A 395 14.12 5.37 1.60
CA ASP A 395 13.53 4.26 0.84
C ASP A 395 12.78 4.76 -0.41
N TRP A 396 12.40 6.05 -0.48
CA TRP A 396 11.88 6.69 -1.69
C TRP A 396 12.78 6.47 -2.92
N LEU A 397 14.10 6.53 -2.75
CA LEU A 397 15.03 6.29 -3.85
C LEU A 397 15.00 4.81 -4.26
N ARG A 398 15.03 3.90 -3.28
CA ARG A 398 15.08 2.45 -3.50
C ARG A 398 13.83 1.93 -4.23
N LEU A 399 12.65 2.38 -3.81
CA LEU A 399 11.38 1.95 -4.42
C LEU A 399 11.21 2.47 -5.85
N ASN A 400 11.61 3.70 -6.14
CA ASN A 400 11.57 4.24 -7.50
C ASN A 400 12.60 3.55 -8.39
N LEU A 401 13.84 3.37 -7.92
CA LEU A 401 14.88 2.67 -8.66
C LEU A 401 14.44 1.26 -9.07
N GLN A 402 13.95 0.46 -8.11
CA GLN A 402 13.52 -0.90 -8.42
C GLN A 402 12.27 -0.92 -9.32
N THR A 403 11.33 0.01 -9.14
CA THR A 403 10.17 0.15 -10.04
C THR A 403 10.62 0.42 -11.47
N TYR A 404 11.58 1.34 -11.67
CA TYR A 404 12.06 1.70 -12.99
C TYR A 404 12.85 0.58 -13.65
N ARG A 405 13.66 -0.16 -12.89
CA ARG A 405 14.32 -1.38 -13.37
C ARG A 405 13.30 -2.43 -13.83
N ASN A 406 12.25 -2.67 -13.04
CA ASN A 406 11.19 -3.58 -13.42
C ASN A 406 10.49 -3.12 -14.72
N ALA A 407 10.20 -1.83 -14.85
CA ALA A 407 9.59 -1.28 -16.06
C ALA A 407 10.49 -1.44 -17.31
N LEU A 408 11.81 -1.23 -17.19
CA LEU A 408 12.79 -1.47 -18.27
C LEU A 408 12.90 -2.94 -18.67
N ILE A 409 12.73 -3.86 -17.71
CA ILE A 409 12.65 -5.29 -18.02
C ILE A 409 11.35 -5.55 -18.77
N TRP A 410 10.20 -5.10 -18.23
CA TRP A 410 8.88 -5.35 -18.82
C TRP A 410 8.72 -4.78 -20.23
N SER A 411 9.41 -3.68 -20.58
CA SER A 411 9.39 -3.11 -21.93
C SER A 411 9.99 -4.03 -23.00
N GLN A 412 10.78 -5.03 -22.60
CA GLN A 412 11.41 -5.99 -23.53
C GLN A 412 10.50 -7.19 -23.84
N TYR A 413 9.33 -7.31 -23.19
CA TYR A 413 8.45 -8.45 -23.32
C TYR A 413 7.07 -8.04 -23.88
N PRO A 414 6.80 -8.30 -25.17
CA PRO A 414 5.56 -7.86 -25.82
C PRO A 414 4.28 -8.38 -25.17
N LYS A 415 4.28 -9.63 -24.67
CA LYS A 415 3.13 -10.21 -23.94
C LYS A 415 2.83 -9.43 -22.66
N THR A 416 3.88 -9.08 -21.91
CA THR A 416 3.75 -8.25 -20.71
C THR A 416 3.23 -6.87 -21.04
N GLN A 417 3.77 -6.20 -22.06
CA GLN A 417 3.31 -4.88 -22.50
C GLN A 417 1.83 -4.90 -22.91
N ALA A 418 1.40 -5.92 -23.66
CA ALA A 418 0.01 -6.08 -24.07
C ALA A 418 -0.93 -6.23 -22.86
N TRP A 419 -0.53 -6.99 -21.83
CA TRP A 419 -1.33 -7.11 -20.61
C TRP A 419 -1.36 -5.82 -19.81
N LEU A 420 -0.22 -5.15 -19.63
CA LEU A 420 -0.14 -3.87 -18.91
C LEU A 420 -1.06 -2.80 -19.53
N ALA A 421 -1.15 -2.76 -20.86
CA ALA A 421 -2.03 -1.84 -21.57
C ALA A 421 -3.53 -2.15 -21.37
N ALA A 422 -3.89 -3.40 -21.05
CA ALA A 422 -5.27 -3.83 -20.83
C ALA A 422 -5.65 -3.93 -19.35
N ALA A 423 -4.66 -3.93 -18.44
CA ALA A 423 -4.89 -4.13 -17.02
C ALA A 423 -5.49 -2.88 -16.38
N ARG A 424 -6.74 -3.01 -15.89
CA ARG A 424 -7.44 -1.94 -15.16
C ARG A 424 -6.64 -1.41 -13.98
N LEU A 425 -5.94 -2.31 -13.27
CA LEU A 425 -5.11 -1.95 -12.12
C LEU A 425 -3.78 -1.29 -12.51
N ASP A 426 -3.40 -1.25 -13.81
CA ASP A 426 -2.23 -0.49 -14.25
C ASP A 426 -2.57 0.99 -14.42
N TRP A 427 -2.71 1.66 -13.29
CA TRP A 427 -2.91 3.10 -13.25
C TRP A 427 -1.69 3.92 -13.71
N LEU A 428 -0.49 3.32 -13.82
CA LEU A 428 0.71 4.06 -14.21
C LEU A 428 0.61 4.45 -15.68
N THR A 429 0.06 3.56 -16.51
CA THR A 429 -0.28 3.84 -17.92
C THR A 429 -1.21 5.06 -18.07
N GLU A 430 -2.06 5.33 -17.07
CA GLU A 430 -2.96 6.49 -17.06
C GLU A 430 -2.32 7.79 -16.56
N ILE A 431 -1.12 7.70 -15.96
CA ILE A 431 -0.37 8.85 -15.44
C ILE A 431 0.82 9.20 -16.35
N LEU A 432 1.37 8.22 -17.08
CA LEU A 432 2.47 8.45 -18.00
C LEU A 432 2.03 9.33 -19.20
N PRO A 433 2.96 10.11 -19.78
CA PRO A 433 2.71 10.80 -21.03
C PRO A 433 2.23 9.83 -22.12
N LYS A 434 1.10 10.14 -22.76
CA LYS A 434 0.55 9.34 -23.86
C LYS A 434 1.17 9.78 -25.18
N VAL A 435 1.28 8.82 -26.11
CA VAL A 435 1.69 9.13 -27.48
C VAL A 435 0.66 10.09 -28.10
N PRO A 436 1.08 11.15 -28.83
CA PRO A 436 0.14 12.06 -29.47
C PRO A 436 -0.85 11.34 -30.39
N GLU A 437 -2.11 11.76 -30.36
CA GLU A 437 -3.13 11.25 -31.29
C GLU A 437 -2.73 11.56 -32.75
N GLY A 438 -2.90 10.58 -33.62
CA GLY A 438 -2.54 10.70 -35.04
C GLY A 438 -1.04 10.56 -35.34
N ALA A 439 -0.20 10.27 -34.35
CA ALA A 439 1.22 9.98 -34.56
C ALA A 439 1.39 8.80 -35.54
N SER A 440 2.28 8.98 -36.51
CA SER A 440 2.78 7.92 -37.39
C SER A 440 3.51 6.83 -36.59
N GLU A 441 3.70 5.66 -37.19
CA GLU A 441 4.47 4.58 -36.54
C GLU A 441 5.92 4.98 -36.22
N GLU A 442 6.52 5.85 -37.03
CA GLU A 442 7.83 6.42 -36.78
C GLU A 442 7.83 7.34 -35.54
N GLU A 443 6.84 8.23 -35.42
CA GLU A 443 6.68 9.11 -34.25
C GLU A 443 6.37 8.33 -32.98
N LYS A 444 5.55 7.27 -33.06
CA LYS A 444 5.31 6.33 -31.94
C LYS A 444 6.62 5.68 -31.50
N GLY A 445 7.41 5.18 -32.45
CA GLY A 445 8.71 4.57 -32.19
C GLY A 445 9.67 5.53 -31.51
N ALA A 446 9.80 6.75 -32.04
CA ALA A 446 10.66 7.79 -31.48
C ALA A 446 10.22 8.22 -30.07
N PHE A 447 8.91 8.32 -29.82
CA PHE A 447 8.37 8.62 -28.50
C PHE A 447 8.73 7.55 -27.47
N MET A 448 8.51 6.27 -27.81
CA MET A 448 8.83 5.16 -26.92
C MET A 448 10.34 5.05 -26.66
N GLN A 449 11.17 5.29 -27.67
CA GLN A 449 12.62 5.32 -27.52
C GLN A 449 13.07 6.43 -26.57
N LYS A 450 12.49 7.64 -26.69
CA LYS A 450 12.75 8.76 -25.79
C LYS A 450 12.35 8.43 -24.35
N LEU A 451 11.16 7.88 -24.14
CA LEU A 451 10.69 7.49 -22.81
C LEU A 451 11.61 6.43 -22.17
N GLY A 452 12.07 5.46 -22.97
CA GLY A 452 13.05 4.47 -22.52
C GLY A 452 14.40 5.08 -22.14
N ALA A 453 14.91 6.03 -22.93
CA ALA A 453 16.15 6.76 -22.64
C ALA A 453 16.05 7.60 -21.36
N GLU A 454 14.92 8.30 -21.15
CA GLU A 454 14.65 9.03 -19.91
C GLU A 454 14.63 8.11 -18.70
N LEU A 455 13.97 6.94 -18.81
CA LEU A 455 13.90 5.96 -17.73
C LEU A 455 15.28 5.39 -17.37
N MET A 456 16.12 5.09 -18.37
CA MET A 456 17.50 4.66 -18.14
C MET A 456 18.34 5.75 -17.44
N ALA A 457 18.18 7.02 -17.82
CA ALA A 457 18.86 8.13 -17.18
C ALA A 457 18.43 8.30 -15.70
N LEU A 458 17.13 8.14 -15.41
CA LEU A 458 16.60 8.18 -14.04
C LEU A 458 17.18 7.04 -13.19
N VAL A 459 17.27 5.82 -13.73
CA VAL A 459 17.91 4.69 -13.03
C VAL A 459 19.35 5.02 -12.68
N ALA A 460 20.15 5.46 -13.65
CA ALA A 460 21.56 5.82 -13.42
C ALA A 460 21.70 6.94 -12.38
N LYS A 461 20.82 7.95 -12.42
CA LYS A 461 20.83 9.06 -11.47
C LYS A 461 20.46 8.60 -10.06
N LEU A 462 19.42 7.78 -9.89
CA LEU A 462 19.02 7.24 -8.60
C LEU A 462 20.11 6.34 -8.01
N GLU A 463 20.80 5.54 -8.82
CA GLU A 463 21.97 4.77 -8.37
C GLU A 463 23.10 5.67 -7.86
N ALA A 464 23.39 6.77 -8.56
CA ALA A 464 24.39 7.74 -8.13
C ALA A 464 24.01 8.40 -6.79
N LEU A 465 22.75 8.81 -6.62
CA LEU A 465 22.25 9.37 -5.37
C LEU A 465 22.27 8.34 -4.23
N MET A 466 21.92 7.07 -4.51
CA MET A 466 21.96 6.00 -3.51
C MET A 466 23.37 5.74 -2.98
N LYS A 467 24.41 5.87 -3.81
CA LYS A 467 25.82 5.74 -3.37
C LYS A 467 26.26 6.85 -2.40
N MET A 468 25.51 7.95 -2.32
CA MET A 468 25.77 9.05 -1.37
C MET A 468 25.11 8.84 -0.01
N LEU A 469 24.23 7.83 0.12
CA LEU A 469 23.59 7.53 1.39
C LEU A 469 24.62 6.94 2.38
N PRO A 470 24.49 7.23 3.68
CA PRO A 470 25.29 6.58 4.71
C PRO A 470 25.15 5.05 4.62
N LYS A 471 26.27 4.33 4.82
CA LYS A 471 26.28 2.85 4.81
C LYS A 471 25.42 2.23 5.94
N ASP A 472 25.08 3.00 6.98
CA ASP A 472 24.40 2.54 8.20
C ASP A 472 22.90 2.90 8.30
N ASP A 473 22.24 3.32 7.22
CA ASP A 473 20.80 3.66 7.22
C ASP A 473 19.86 2.43 7.26
N GLY A 474 20.18 1.42 8.08
CA GLY A 474 19.28 0.32 8.45
C GLY A 474 18.77 -0.53 7.28
N ALA A 475 19.48 -0.54 6.15
CA ALA A 475 19.17 -1.38 5.01
C ALA A 475 19.97 -2.68 5.10
N LEU A 476 19.29 -3.79 4.82
CA LEU A 476 19.88 -5.09 4.50
C LEU A 476 21.18 -4.90 3.71
N GLU A 477 22.23 -5.62 4.11
CA GLU A 477 23.45 -5.80 3.33
C GLU A 477 23.10 -5.95 1.86
N ASP A 478 23.94 -5.36 0.99
CA ASP A 478 23.92 -5.53 -0.45
C ASP A 478 23.64 -7.00 -0.82
N VAL A 479 22.37 -7.34 -1.07
CA VAL A 479 22.04 -8.54 -1.81
C VAL A 479 22.60 -8.27 -3.19
N GLN A 480 23.73 -8.92 -3.48
CA GLN A 480 24.54 -8.79 -4.67
C GLN A 480 23.68 -8.53 -5.91
N LEU A 481 23.60 -7.25 -6.31
CA LEU A 481 23.08 -6.80 -7.59
C LEU A 481 24.10 -7.01 -8.73
N ASN A 482 25.09 -7.87 -8.52
CA ASN A 482 26.13 -8.21 -9.48
C ASN A 482 25.96 -9.65 -9.96
N ALA A 483 25.15 -9.81 -11.02
CA ALA A 483 25.44 -10.65 -12.18
C ALA A 483 24.17 -10.76 -13.03
N MET A 484 24.00 -9.86 -14.01
CA MET A 484 23.23 -10.11 -15.25
C MET A 484 23.35 -8.89 -16.18
N LEU A 485 24.53 -8.77 -16.80
CA LEU A 485 24.63 -8.42 -18.21
C LEU A 485 24.78 -9.73 -19.00
#